data_AF-A0A6P0SZ05-F1
#
_entry.id   AF-A0A6P0SZ05-F1
#
_cell.length_a   1.000
_cell.length_b   1.000
_cell.length_c   1.000
_cell.angle_alpha   90.00
_cell.angle_beta   90.00
_cell.angle_gamma   90.00
#
_symmetry.space_group_name_H-M   'P 1'
#
loop_
_entity.id
_entity.type
_entity.pdbx_description
1 polymer ?
#
loop_
_entity_poly.entity_id
_entity_poly.type
_entity_poly.pdbx_seq_one_letter_code
_entity_poly.pdbx_strand_id
1 'polypeptide(L)'
;RLLVSDEAVFSSSTRGAGDAGTITIRAIEVEVSDGGQVIASSSGNGEAGDIFLNVNDIEVTGISEDGQFPSQIEAFSEGNSAAGSVTITSKNLTVRDGAEISVSARGNGDNAKAGDLTITAESIVLDQSATLSAEVNAGDKGNIILDSQLILMRDRSNITINAEGAATGGNITIDTDLLVALENSDITANAEQDFGGQVIINALGIFGTEFREQQTPDSDITASSQLGASFSGTVEINAPYSDPTNYLSLSQS
;
A
#
# COMPACT_ATOMS: atom_id res chain seq x y z
N ARG A 1 16.98 -7.19 17.14
CA ARG A 1 16.94 -7.16 15.68
C ARG A 1 16.36 -8.47 15.20
N LEU A 2 15.45 -8.43 14.24
CA LEU A 2 15.01 -9.57 13.43
C LEU A 2 15.55 -9.34 12.01
N LEU A 3 16.07 -10.38 11.37
CA LEU A 3 16.51 -10.37 9.99
C LEU A 3 15.80 -11.51 9.27
N VAL A 4 15.17 -11.21 8.14
CA VAL A 4 14.56 -12.16 7.22
C VAL A 4 15.14 -11.85 5.84
N SER A 5 16.20 -12.56 5.45
CA SER A 5 16.95 -12.29 4.22
C SER A 5 17.09 -13.53 3.36
N ASP A 6 17.61 -13.38 2.14
CA ASP A 6 18.03 -14.49 1.28
C ASP A 6 16.90 -15.51 1.04
N GLU A 7 15.74 -15.03 0.60
CA GLU A 7 14.52 -15.83 0.37
C GLU A 7 13.95 -16.54 1.61
N ALA A 8 14.43 -16.21 2.82
CA ALA A 8 13.88 -16.79 4.05
C ALA A 8 12.42 -16.37 4.25
N VAL A 9 11.60 -17.30 4.76
CA VAL A 9 10.18 -17.06 5.02
C VAL A 9 9.87 -17.20 6.51
N PHE A 10 9.36 -16.14 7.12
CA PHE A 10 8.77 -16.15 8.45
C PHE A 10 7.24 -16.12 8.31
N SER A 11 6.55 -17.22 8.59
CA SER A 11 5.12 -17.32 8.24
C SER A 11 4.19 -17.95 9.27
N SER A 12 2.91 -17.58 9.15
CA SER A 12 1.76 -18.22 9.77
C SER A 12 0.71 -18.47 8.71
N SER A 13 0.33 -19.73 8.46
CA SER A 13 -0.57 -20.06 7.36
C SER A 13 -1.58 -21.13 7.71
N THR A 14 -2.74 -21.11 7.05
CA THR A 14 -3.73 -22.18 7.08
C THR A 14 -4.07 -22.68 5.68
N ARG A 15 -4.41 -23.98 5.60
CA ARG A 15 -4.93 -24.63 4.38
C ARG A 15 -6.28 -25.30 4.61
N GLY A 16 -6.83 -25.17 5.82
CA GLY A 16 -8.02 -25.88 6.28
C GLY A 16 -9.20 -24.95 6.54
N ALA A 17 -10.14 -25.41 7.37
CA ALA A 17 -11.29 -24.62 7.80
C ALA A 17 -11.03 -23.80 9.08
N GLY A 18 -9.87 -23.97 9.72
CA GLY A 18 -9.45 -23.14 10.85
C GLY A 18 -8.59 -21.98 10.37
N ASP A 19 -8.66 -20.86 11.07
CA ASP A 19 -7.96 -19.63 10.71
C ASP A 19 -6.45 -19.75 10.95
N ALA A 20 -5.68 -18.99 10.18
CA ALA A 20 -4.24 -18.87 10.42
C ALA A 20 -3.96 -18.07 11.70
N GLY A 21 -2.82 -18.34 12.34
CA GLY A 21 -2.40 -17.60 13.52
C GLY A 21 -1.91 -16.19 13.19
N THR A 22 -1.89 -15.33 14.20
CA THR A 22 -1.34 -13.97 14.11
C THR A 22 0.18 -13.97 14.23
N ILE A 23 0.86 -13.16 13.41
CA ILE A 23 2.28 -12.80 13.58
C ILE A 23 2.37 -11.54 14.44
N THR A 24 3.19 -11.56 15.49
CA THR A 24 3.51 -10.38 16.29
C THR A 24 5.01 -10.23 16.47
N ILE A 25 5.55 -9.12 15.98
CA ILE A 25 6.99 -8.80 16.07
C ILE A 25 7.15 -7.56 16.94
N ARG A 26 7.91 -7.72 18.04
CA ARG A 26 8.36 -6.61 18.89
C ARG A 26 9.88 -6.60 18.91
N ALA A 27 10.47 -5.60 18.28
CA ALA A 27 11.92 -5.51 18.12
C ALA A 27 12.37 -4.05 18.13
N ILE A 28 13.68 -3.83 18.22
CA ILE A 28 14.24 -2.51 17.95
C ILE A 28 14.31 -2.28 16.44
N GLU A 29 14.71 -3.32 15.70
CA GLU A 29 15.01 -3.27 14.27
C GLU A 29 14.48 -4.54 13.61
N VAL A 30 13.84 -4.39 12.46
CA VAL A 30 13.42 -5.47 11.55
C VAL A 30 13.97 -5.15 10.17
N GLU A 31 14.64 -6.12 9.57
CA GLU A 31 15.11 -6.06 8.19
C GLU A 31 14.54 -7.25 7.42
N VAL A 32 13.94 -6.95 6.28
CA VAL A 32 13.43 -7.91 5.31
C VAL A 32 14.10 -7.62 3.98
N SER A 33 15.06 -8.44 3.56
CA SER A 33 15.94 -8.14 2.42
C SER A 33 16.09 -9.29 1.44
N ASP A 34 16.56 -9.01 0.22
CA ASP A 34 17.01 -10.02 -0.75
C ASP A 34 16.01 -11.17 -0.97
N GLY A 35 14.73 -10.83 -1.12
CA GLY A 35 13.63 -11.78 -1.32
C GLY A 35 13.06 -12.39 -0.05
N GLY A 36 13.50 -11.95 1.13
CA GLY A 36 12.94 -12.39 2.41
C GLY A 36 11.47 -12.01 2.57
N GLN A 37 10.69 -12.86 3.26
CA GLN A 37 9.23 -12.69 3.34
C GLN A 37 8.68 -12.90 4.76
N VAL A 38 7.85 -11.97 5.23
CA VAL A 38 7.03 -12.11 6.43
C VAL A 38 5.58 -12.27 6.00
N ILE A 39 5.02 -13.48 6.17
CA ILE A 39 3.77 -13.87 5.51
C ILE A 39 2.73 -14.40 6.51
N ALA A 40 1.53 -13.83 6.48
CA ALA A 40 0.35 -14.43 7.08
C ALA A 40 -0.64 -14.80 5.98
N SER A 41 -1.02 -16.08 5.85
CA SER A 41 -1.81 -16.49 4.69
C SER A 41 -2.85 -17.57 4.89
N SER A 42 -3.83 -17.61 3.98
CA SER A 42 -4.79 -18.70 3.87
C SER A 42 -4.90 -19.19 2.44
N SER A 43 -4.84 -20.52 2.27
CA SER A 43 -5.21 -21.20 1.02
C SER A 43 -6.42 -22.13 1.22
N GLY A 44 -7.17 -21.94 2.31
CA GLY A 44 -8.29 -22.78 2.73
C GLY A 44 -9.60 -22.00 2.87
N ASN A 45 -10.50 -22.51 3.70
CA ASN A 45 -11.75 -21.80 4.04
C ASN A 45 -11.62 -20.94 5.31
N GLY A 46 -10.57 -21.16 6.11
CA GLY A 46 -10.24 -20.28 7.24
C GLY A 46 -9.68 -18.94 6.76
N GLU A 47 -9.73 -17.94 7.62
CA GLU A 47 -9.20 -16.61 7.37
C GLU A 47 -7.66 -16.59 7.46
N ALA A 48 -7.02 -15.70 6.70
CA ALA A 48 -5.59 -15.45 6.87
C ALA A 48 -5.33 -14.69 8.18
N GLY A 49 -4.14 -14.84 8.74
CA GLY A 49 -3.78 -14.24 10.01
C GLY A 49 -3.38 -12.77 9.85
N ASP A 50 -3.47 -12.01 10.94
CA ASP A 50 -2.95 -10.64 10.97
C ASP A 50 -1.44 -10.60 11.22
N ILE A 51 -0.82 -9.49 10.81
CA ILE A 51 0.57 -9.16 11.08
C ILE A 51 0.62 -7.86 11.90
N PHE A 52 1.21 -7.92 13.10
CA PHE A 52 1.45 -6.76 13.96
C PHE A 52 2.94 -6.53 14.18
N LEU A 53 3.44 -5.38 13.75
CA LEU A 53 4.82 -4.93 13.99
C LEU A 53 4.81 -3.72 14.94
N ASN A 54 5.55 -3.82 16.03
CA ASN A 54 5.90 -2.69 16.88
C ASN A 54 7.43 -2.63 17.00
N VAL A 55 8.05 -1.82 16.15
CA VAL A 55 9.48 -1.84 15.86
C VAL A 55 9.97 -0.41 15.65
N ASN A 56 11.11 0.00 16.21
CA ASN A 56 11.56 1.38 15.99
C ASN A 56 11.94 1.62 14.52
N ASP A 57 12.72 0.72 13.94
CA ASP A 57 13.25 0.87 12.58
C ASP A 57 12.92 -0.38 11.75
N ILE A 58 12.22 -0.19 10.64
CA ILE A 58 11.85 -1.25 9.70
C ILE A 58 12.43 -0.91 8.33
N GLU A 59 13.17 -1.86 7.77
CA GLU A 59 13.66 -1.80 6.40
C GLU A 59 13.15 -3.02 5.62
N VAL A 60 12.43 -2.78 4.52
CA VAL A 60 12.04 -3.81 3.54
C VAL A 60 12.69 -3.42 2.21
N THR A 61 13.63 -4.23 1.72
CA THR A 61 14.50 -3.83 0.60
C THR A 61 14.78 -4.97 -0.37
N GLY A 62 14.71 -4.66 -1.66
CA GLY A 62 15.22 -5.53 -2.71
C GLY A 62 14.28 -6.65 -3.12
N ILE A 63 14.81 -7.49 -3.98
CA ILE A 63 14.21 -8.68 -4.56
C ILE A 63 15.25 -9.81 -4.49
N SER A 64 14.84 -11.07 -4.61
CA SER A 64 15.74 -12.22 -4.67
C SER A 64 16.71 -12.11 -5.86
N GLU A 65 17.86 -12.79 -5.78
CA GLU A 65 18.91 -12.70 -6.82
C GLU A 65 18.40 -13.13 -8.21
N ASP A 66 17.47 -14.07 -8.26
CA ASP A 66 16.82 -14.54 -9.49
C ASP A 66 15.65 -13.65 -9.96
N GLY A 67 15.32 -12.61 -9.18
CA GLY A 67 14.24 -11.67 -9.45
C GLY A 67 12.83 -12.26 -9.31
N GLN A 68 12.68 -13.45 -8.71
CA GLN A 68 11.38 -14.13 -8.58
C GLN A 68 10.55 -13.65 -7.39
N PHE A 69 11.20 -13.23 -6.30
CA PHE A 69 10.53 -12.90 -5.05
C PHE A 69 10.91 -11.48 -4.60
N PRO A 70 9.95 -10.56 -4.45
CA PRO A 70 10.23 -9.32 -3.75
C PRO A 70 10.44 -9.59 -2.26
N SER A 71 11.25 -8.74 -1.62
CA SER A 71 11.23 -8.66 -0.16
C SER A 71 9.88 -8.10 0.27
N GLN A 72 9.17 -8.81 1.16
CA GLN A 72 7.79 -8.44 1.45
C GLN A 72 7.31 -8.71 2.87
N ILE A 73 6.38 -7.86 3.31
CA ILE A 73 5.50 -8.12 4.46
C ILE A 73 4.08 -8.20 3.91
N GLU A 74 3.47 -9.39 3.95
CA GLU A 74 2.18 -9.61 3.30
C GLU A 74 1.22 -10.43 4.15
N ALA A 75 -0.03 -9.94 4.27
CA ALA A 75 -1.16 -10.75 4.72
C ALA A 75 -2.11 -11.03 3.55
N PHE A 76 -2.26 -12.30 3.15
CA PHE A 76 -3.06 -12.63 1.95
C PHE A 76 -3.94 -13.87 2.05
N SER A 77 -5.00 -13.91 1.27
CA SER A 77 -5.83 -15.09 1.07
C SER A 77 -5.93 -15.48 -0.40
N GLU A 78 -5.64 -16.74 -0.71
CA GLU A 78 -5.89 -17.36 -2.02
C GLU A 78 -7.28 -18.01 -2.10
N GLY A 79 -7.88 -18.31 -0.93
CA GLY A 79 -9.19 -18.93 -0.81
C GLY A 79 -10.33 -17.92 -0.97
N ASN A 80 -11.56 -18.41 -0.93
CA ASN A 80 -12.75 -17.55 -0.80
C ASN A 80 -12.99 -17.20 0.68
N SER A 81 -11.97 -16.63 1.32
CA SER A 81 -11.97 -16.19 2.71
C SER A 81 -11.24 -14.85 2.83
N ALA A 82 -11.46 -14.15 3.96
CA ALA A 82 -10.81 -12.87 4.21
C ALA A 82 -9.29 -13.02 4.31
N ALA A 83 -8.58 -12.04 3.74
CA ALA A 83 -7.19 -11.80 4.06
C ALA A 83 -7.06 -11.22 5.47
N GLY A 84 -5.87 -11.32 6.05
CA GLY A 84 -5.55 -10.64 7.29
C GLY A 84 -5.18 -9.18 7.04
N SER A 85 -4.99 -8.44 8.12
CA SER A 85 -4.51 -7.05 8.09
C SER A 85 -3.04 -6.95 8.45
N VAL A 86 -2.38 -5.90 7.98
CA VAL A 86 -1.01 -5.55 8.37
C VAL A 86 -1.07 -4.25 9.15
N THR A 87 -0.63 -4.26 10.41
CA THR A 87 -0.52 -3.09 11.26
C THR A 87 0.92 -2.86 11.68
N ILE A 88 1.46 -1.70 11.33
CA ILE A 88 2.84 -1.30 11.62
C ILE A 88 2.83 -0.06 12.51
N THR A 89 3.51 -0.14 13.64
CA THR A 89 3.89 1.01 14.45
C THR A 89 5.41 1.10 14.48
N SER A 90 5.96 2.20 13.99
CA SER A 90 7.41 2.42 13.98
C SER A 90 7.82 3.87 14.19
N LYS A 91 9.12 4.12 14.28
CA LYS A 91 9.66 5.47 14.09
C LYS A 91 9.97 5.68 12.62
N ASN A 92 10.76 4.78 12.04
CA ASN A 92 11.17 4.84 10.66
C ASN A 92 10.73 3.57 9.93
N LEU A 93 9.97 3.75 8.85
CA LEU A 93 9.68 2.71 7.88
C LEU A 93 10.32 3.11 6.54
N THR A 94 11.19 2.24 6.02
CA THR A 94 11.75 2.36 4.67
C THR A 94 11.38 1.13 3.86
N VAL A 95 10.77 1.35 2.70
CA VAL A 95 10.52 0.33 1.68
C VAL A 95 11.25 0.78 0.41
N ARG A 96 12.10 -0.07 -0.16
CA ARG A 96 12.89 0.32 -1.32
C ARG A 96 13.30 -0.81 -2.26
N ASP A 97 13.78 -0.45 -3.43
CA ASP A 97 14.42 -1.36 -4.38
C ASP A 97 13.47 -2.49 -4.86
N GLY A 98 12.21 -2.16 -5.15
CA GLY A 98 11.19 -3.11 -5.62
C GLY A 98 10.49 -3.92 -4.51
N ALA A 99 10.76 -3.62 -3.24
CA ALA A 99 10.12 -4.27 -2.10
C ALA A 99 8.65 -3.84 -1.89
N GLU A 100 7.90 -4.67 -1.17
CA GLU A 100 6.46 -4.51 -1.02
C GLU A 100 5.97 -4.69 0.42
N ILE A 101 4.97 -3.90 0.83
CA ILE A 101 4.14 -4.20 2.00
C ILE A 101 2.70 -4.21 1.55
N SER A 102 2.02 -5.32 1.76
CA SER A 102 0.69 -5.50 1.19
C SER A 102 -0.28 -6.32 2.01
N VAL A 103 -1.55 -6.11 1.70
CA VAL A 103 -2.64 -7.00 2.07
C VAL A 103 -3.38 -7.38 0.79
N SER A 104 -3.69 -8.66 0.60
CA SER A 104 -4.35 -9.06 -0.66
C SER A 104 -5.37 -10.18 -0.51
N ALA A 105 -6.53 -10.00 -1.14
CA ALA A 105 -7.53 -11.07 -1.29
C ALA A 105 -7.62 -11.50 -2.74
N ARG A 106 -6.99 -12.65 -3.03
CA ARG A 106 -6.80 -13.18 -4.38
C ARG A 106 -7.93 -14.12 -4.82
N GLY A 107 -8.81 -14.49 -3.91
CA GLY A 107 -10.00 -15.29 -4.19
C GLY A 107 -11.04 -14.54 -5.04
N ASN A 108 -11.86 -15.29 -5.79
CA ASN A 108 -12.84 -14.74 -6.74
C ASN A 108 -14.30 -14.81 -6.27
N GLY A 109 -14.54 -15.03 -4.97
CA GLY A 109 -15.90 -15.13 -4.43
C GLY A 109 -16.25 -13.98 -3.50
N ASP A 110 -17.54 -13.82 -3.19
CA ASP A 110 -18.05 -12.70 -2.38
C ASP A 110 -17.48 -12.62 -0.95
N ASN A 111 -16.79 -13.67 -0.48
CA ASN A 111 -16.16 -13.72 0.83
C ASN A 111 -14.66 -13.40 0.78
N ALA A 112 -14.08 -13.22 -0.41
CA ALA A 112 -12.75 -12.66 -0.53
C ALA A 112 -12.83 -11.18 -0.14
N LYS A 113 -12.03 -10.79 0.85
CA LYS A 113 -11.99 -9.42 1.37
C LYS A 113 -10.56 -9.12 1.76
N ALA A 114 -9.97 -8.05 1.22
CA ALA A 114 -8.67 -7.63 1.73
C ALA A 114 -8.85 -7.10 3.15
N GLY A 115 -7.82 -7.30 3.97
CA GLY A 115 -7.69 -6.57 5.22
C GLY A 115 -7.28 -5.12 4.98
N ASP A 116 -6.96 -4.43 6.06
CA ASP A 116 -6.42 -3.08 6.01
C ASP A 116 -4.88 -3.10 6.15
N LEU A 117 -4.22 -2.20 5.43
CA LEU A 117 -2.83 -1.83 5.67
C LEU A 117 -2.80 -0.54 6.49
N THR A 118 -2.46 -0.64 7.77
CA THR A 118 -2.36 0.51 8.68
C THR A 118 -0.92 0.73 9.10
N ILE A 119 -0.40 1.93 8.86
CA ILE A 119 0.98 2.30 9.20
C ILE A 119 0.97 3.62 9.99
N THR A 120 1.51 3.56 11.21
CA THR A 120 1.82 4.74 12.02
C THR A 120 3.32 4.82 12.21
N ALA A 121 3.95 5.88 11.70
CA ALA A 121 5.41 6.07 11.78
C ALA A 121 5.81 7.54 11.90
N GLU A 122 6.96 7.87 12.49
CA GLU A 122 7.47 9.26 12.40
C GLU A 122 7.83 9.59 10.94
N SER A 123 8.42 8.65 10.20
CA SER A 123 8.75 8.78 8.78
C SER A 123 8.44 7.50 8.00
N ILE A 124 7.83 7.66 6.83
CA ILE A 124 7.65 6.62 5.81
C ILE A 124 8.40 7.04 4.55
N VAL A 125 9.33 6.20 4.11
CA VAL A 125 10.12 6.41 2.89
C VAL A 125 9.85 5.27 1.91
N LEU A 126 9.38 5.61 0.72
CA LEU A 126 9.22 4.71 -0.41
C LEU A 126 10.18 5.15 -1.53
N ASP A 127 11.07 4.27 -1.96
CA ASP A 127 12.09 4.61 -2.96
C ASP A 127 12.31 3.48 -3.97
N GLN A 128 12.69 3.82 -5.20
CA GLN A 128 13.07 2.86 -6.24
C GLN A 128 12.05 1.72 -6.43
N SER A 129 10.85 2.05 -6.92
CA SER A 129 9.76 1.09 -7.18
C SER A 129 9.22 0.35 -5.96
N ALA A 130 9.31 0.97 -4.78
CA ALA A 130 8.66 0.47 -3.57
C ALA A 130 7.13 0.55 -3.68
N THR A 131 6.43 -0.41 -3.09
CA THR A 131 4.96 -0.48 -3.14
C THR A 131 4.35 -0.70 -1.76
N LEU A 132 3.36 0.12 -1.43
CA LEU A 132 2.36 -0.17 -0.40
C LEU A 132 1.03 -0.46 -1.09
N SER A 133 0.47 -1.65 -0.89
CA SER A 133 -0.76 -2.05 -1.59
C SER A 133 -1.80 -2.73 -0.71
N ALA A 134 -3.06 -2.67 -1.14
CA ALA A 134 -4.17 -3.35 -0.49
C ALA A 134 -5.16 -3.89 -1.54
N GLU A 135 -4.82 -5.00 -2.19
CA GLU A 135 -5.48 -5.43 -3.43
C GLU A 135 -6.60 -6.46 -3.22
N VAL A 136 -7.64 -6.38 -4.07
CA VAL A 136 -8.79 -7.29 -4.04
C VAL A 136 -9.16 -7.71 -5.45
N ASN A 137 -9.21 -9.02 -5.69
CA ASN A 137 -9.68 -9.58 -6.97
C ASN A 137 -11.22 -9.62 -7.06
N ALA A 138 -11.89 -9.90 -5.93
CA ALA A 138 -13.34 -9.89 -5.81
C ALA A 138 -13.77 -9.68 -4.35
N GLY A 139 -14.95 -9.11 -4.13
CA GLY A 139 -15.55 -8.91 -2.80
C GLY A 139 -15.29 -7.53 -2.19
N ASP A 140 -15.20 -7.44 -0.86
CA ASP A 140 -15.09 -6.14 -0.18
C ASP A 140 -13.69 -5.54 -0.28
N LYS A 141 -13.64 -4.22 -0.46
CA LYS A 141 -12.44 -3.41 -0.62
C LYS A 141 -11.65 -3.29 0.68
N GLY A 142 -10.32 -3.35 0.59
CA GLY A 142 -9.42 -3.00 1.70
C GLY A 142 -9.29 -1.47 1.88
N ASN A 143 -8.46 -1.06 2.82
CA ASN A 143 -8.02 0.32 2.97
C ASN A 143 -6.52 0.42 3.23
N ILE A 144 -5.91 1.52 2.80
CA ILE A 144 -4.58 1.95 3.26
C ILE A 144 -4.76 3.17 4.15
N ILE A 145 -4.23 3.11 5.36
CA ILE A 145 -4.30 4.17 6.37
C ILE A 145 -2.89 4.49 6.83
N LEU A 146 -2.42 5.70 6.52
CA LEU A 146 -1.08 6.18 6.87
C LEU A 146 -1.19 7.38 7.81
N ASP A 147 -0.49 7.32 8.94
CA ASP A 147 -0.31 8.41 9.90
C ASP A 147 1.19 8.64 10.13
N SER A 148 1.71 9.77 9.65
CA SER A 148 3.14 10.05 9.74
C SER A 148 3.53 11.52 9.74
N GLN A 149 4.67 11.90 10.31
CA GLN A 149 5.15 13.28 10.16
C GLN A 149 5.69 13.53 8.74
N LEU A 150 6.25 12.52 8.10
CA LEU A 150 6.81 12.63 6.76
C LEU A 150 6.49 11.39 5.94
N ILE A 151 5.94 11.62 4.75
CA ILE A 151 5.89 10.62 3.69
C ILE A 151 6.73 11.14 2.52
N LEU A 152 7.79 10.42 2.18
CA LEU A 152 8.65 10.68 1.03
C LEU A 152 8.55 9.52 0.04
N MET A 153 8.12 9.81 -1.18
CA MET A 153 8.03 8.86 -2.29
C MET A 153 8.93 9.31 -3.44
N ARG A 154 9.78 8.40 -3.91
CA ARG A 154 10.74 8.66 -5.00
C ARG A 154 10.84 7.49 -5.97
N ASP A 155 11.32 7.80 -7.16
CA ASP A 155 11.71 6.82 -8.19
C ASP A 155 10.65 5.73 -8.47
N ARG A 156 9.48 6.15 -8.95
CA ARG A 156 8.35 5.26 -9.33
C ARG A 156 7.77 4.42 -8.19
N SER A 157 7.75 4.96 -6.98
CA SER A 157 7.14 4.29 -5.82
C SER A 157 5.63 4.50 -5.78
N ASN A 158 4.89 3.56 -5.20
CA ASN A 158 3.43 3.53 -5.25
C ASN A 158 2.78 3.33 -3.89
N ILE A 159 1.68 4.04 -3.65
CA ILE A 159 0.68 3.71 -2.63
C ILE A 159 -0.60 3.43 -3.40
N THR A 160 -1.08 2.18 -3.40
CA THR A 160 -2.14 1.78 -4.33
C THR A 160 -3.20 0.86 -3.74
N ILE A 161 -4.44 1.10 -4.13
CA ILE A 161 -5.58 0.24 -3.87
C ILE A 161 -6.41 0.04 -5.15
N ASN A 162 -5.70 -0.11 -6.27
CA ASN A 162 -6.34 -0.28 -7.56
C ASN A 162 -7.15 -1.57 -7.58
N ALA A 163 -8.39 -1.47 -8.06
CA ALA A 163 -9.27 -2.60 -8.22
C ALA A 163 -9.19 -3.16 -9.65
N GLU A 164 -8.99 -4.47 -9.76
CA GLU A 164 -9.00 -5.20 -11.01
C GLU A 164 -10.39 -5.77 -11.32
N GLY A 165 -10.70 -5.96 -12.60
CA GLY A 165 -11.98 -6.52 -13.03
C GLY A 165 -13.17 -5.72 -12.49
N ALA A 166 -14.14 -6.43 -11.92
CA ALA A 166 -15.39 -5.85 -11.42
C ALA A 166 -15.35 -5.43 -9.94
N ALA A 167 -14.18 -5.42 -9.30
CA ALA A 167 -14.05 -4.91 -7.94
C ALA A 167 -14.13 -3.38 -7.93
N THR A 168 -14.71 -2.80 -6.87
CA THR A 168 -14.71 -1.35 -6.68
C THR A 168 -13.40 -0.89 -6.05
N GLY A 169 -12.85 0.24 -6.50
CA GLY A 169 -11.65 0.85 -5.90
C GLY A 169 -11.81 1.09 -4.40
N GLY A 170 -10.80 0.72 -3.61
CA GLY A 170 -10.79 0.90 -2.15
C GLY A 170 -10.41 2.31 -1.71
N ASN A 171 -10.10 2.50 -0.43
CA ASN A 171 -9.81 3.84 0.10
C ASN A 171 -8.37 3.98 0.58
N ILE A 172 -7.77 5.13 0.30
CA ILE A 172 -6.49 5.58 0.85
C ILE A 172 -6.77 6.79 1.73
N THR A 173 -6.34 6.73 2.99
CA THR A 173 -6.35 7.88 3.91
C THR A 173 -4.93 8.15 4.37
N ILE A 174 -4.47 9.38 4.16
CA ILE A 174 -3.15 9.85 4.57
C ILE A 174 -3.34 11.05 5.50
N ASP A 175 -2.81 10.95 6.71
CA ASP A 175 -2.62 12.07 7.63
C ASP A 175 -1.11 12.29 7.80
N THR A 176 -0.61 13.43 7.34
CA THR A 176 0.82 13.71 7.46
C THR A 176 1.20 15.18 7.55
N ASP A 177 2.25 15.54 8.29
CA ASP A 177 2.70 16.94 8.24
C ASP A 177 3.20 17.29 6.83
N LEU A 178 3.98 16.40 6.20
CA LEU A 178 4.60 16.66 4.91
C LEU A 178 4.52 15.43 3.99
N LEU A 179 3.91 15.60 2.82
CA LEU A 179 3.95 14.64 1.72
C LEU A 179 4.82 15.17 0.58
N VAL A 180 5.84 14.41 0.19
CA VAL A 180 6.66 14.70 -0.99
C VAL A 180 6.66 13.47 -1.88
N ALA A 181 6.14 13.59 -3.10
CA ALA A 181 6.16 12.51 -4.08
C ALA A 181 6.76 13.00 -5.39
N LEU A 182 7.91 12.45 -5.76
CA LEU A 182 8.73 12.88 -6.89
C LEU A 182 8.96 11.72 -7.86
N GLU A 183 9.41 12.04 -9.07
CA GLU A 183 9.93 11.03 -10.01
C GLU A 183 8.89 9.95 -10.36
N ASN A 184 7.66 10.39 -10.68
CA ASN A 184 6.52 9.52 -11.06
C ASN A 184 6.11 8.58 -9.92
N SER A 185 6.04 9.10 -8.70
CA SER A 185 5.58 8.32 -7.56
C SER A 185 4.12 8.59 -7.28
N ASP A 186 3.28 7.55 -7.30
CA ASP A 186 1.84 7.70 -7.47
C ASP A 186 1.05 7.18 -6.27
N ILE A 187 -0.06 7.86 -5.99
CA ILE A 187 -1.06 7.50 -4.98
C ILE A 187 -2.37 7.21 -5.71
N THR A 188 -2.79 5.95 -5.76
CA THR A 188 -3.83 5.52 -6.71
C THR A 188 -4.90 4.64 -6.08
N ALA A 189 -6.16 5.00 -6.31
CA ALA A 189 -7.35 4.21 -5.95
C ALA A 189 -8.22 4.00 -7.20
N ASN A 190 -7.62 3.55 -8.30
CA ASN A 190 -8.28 3.40 -9.59
C ASN A 190 -9.12 2.12 -9.67
N ALA A 191 -9.99 2.01 -10.67
CA ALA A 191 -10.75 0.79 -10.96
C ALA A 191 -10.78 0.48 -12.47
N GLU A 192 -10.81 -0.81 -12.81
CA GLU A 192 -10.92 -1.26 -14.20
C GLU A 192 -12.38 -1.22 -14.69
N GLN A 193 -13.29 -1.96 -14.05
CA GLN A 193 -14.67 -2.15 -14.54
C GLN A 193 -15.74 -1.76 -13.52
N ASP A 194 -15.38 -0.98 -12.50
CA ASP A 194 -16.29 -0.45 -11.49
C ASP A 194 -15.93 1.00 -11.14
N PHE A 195 -16.48 1.55 -10.07
CA PHE A 195 -16.17 2.88 -9.59
C PHE A 195 -14.75 2.96 -9.02
N GLY A 196 -14.05 4.04 -9.34
CA GLY A 196 -12.84 4.42 -8.64
C GLY A 196 -13.10 4.61 -7.14
N GLY A 197 -12.03 4.50 -6.36
CA GLY A 197 -12.07 4.54 -4.91
C GLY A 197 -12.08 5.93 -4.31
N GLN A 198 -11.55 6.05 -3.10
CA GLN A 198 -11.41 7.33 -2.43
C GLN A 198 -9.96 7.55 -2.01
N VAL A 199 -9.44 8.74 -2.26
CA VAL A 199 -8.17 9.20 -1.70
C VAL A 199 -8.44 10.45 -0.88
N ILE A 200 -8.16 10.39 0.42
CA ILE A 200 -8.20 11.54 1.33
C ILE A 200 -6.79 11.80 1.83
N ILE A 201 -6.28 13.01 1.62
CA ILE A 201 -4.98 13.44 2.12
C ILE A 201 -5.17 14.69 2.97
N ASN A 202 -4.87 14.56 4.25
CA ASN A 202 -4.74 15.68 5.17
C ASN A 202 -3.26 15.94 5.38
N ALA A 203 -2.78 17.11 4.99
CA ALA A 203 -1.39 17.46 5.22
C ALA A 203 -1.15 18.93 5.56
N LEU A 204 -0.03 19.26 6.21
CA LEU A 204 0.39 20.67 6.27
C LEU A 204 0.92 21.13 4.92
N GLY A 205 1.70 20.28 4.23
CA GLY A 205 2.13 20.57 2.87
C GLY A 205 2.30 19.35 1.96
N ILE A 206 2.11 19.58 0.67
CA ILE A 206 2.23 18.56 -0.40
C ILE A 206 3.08 19.13 -1.54
N PHE A 207 4.09 18.37 -1.98
CA PHE A 207 5.03 18.77 -3.02
C PHE A 207 5.31 17.65 -4.02
N GLY A 208 5.49 18.03 -5.29
CA GLY A 208 5.90 17.11 -6.36
C GLY A 208 4.79 16.28 -6.99
N THR A 209 3.61 16.22 -6.36
CA THR A 209 2.44 15.46 -6.83
C THR A 209 1.18 16.31 -6.80
N GLU A 210 0.23 15.98 -7.67
CA GLU A 210 -1.08 16.64 -7.71
C GLU A 210 -2.19 15.66 -8.10
N PHE A 211 -3.44 16.07 -7.89
CA PHE A 211 -4.57 15.33 -8.42
C PHE A 211 -4.63 15.44 -9.94
N ARG A 212 -4.77 14.31 -10.64
CA ARG A 212 -5.10 14.27 -12.07
C ARG A 212 -6.25 13.28 -12.32
N GLU A 213 -7.04 13.56 -13.36
CA GLU A 213 -8.19 12.71 -13.72
C GLU A 213 -7.78 11.34 -14.24
N GLN A 214 -6.55 11.23 -14.75
CA GLN A 214 -5.92 10.02 -15.28
C GLN A 214 -4.44 10.05 -14.93
N GLN A 215 -3.84 8.88 -14.80
CA GLN A 215 -2.41 8.75 -14.56
C GLN A 215 -1.60 9.26 -15.76
N THR A 216 -0.47 9.87 -15.46
CA THR A 216 0.48 10.52 -16.36
C THR A 216 1.89 10.01 -16.05
N PRO A 217 2.91 10.43 -16.81
CA PRO A 217 4.30 10.15 -16.46
C PRO A 217 4.88 11.03 -15.32
N ASP A 218 4.05 11.85 -14.67
CA ASP A 218 4.40 12.66 -13.51
C ASP A 218 3.80 12.03 -12.24
N SER A 219 4.22 12.46 -11.04
CA SER A 219 3.64 11.96 -9.79
C SER A 219 2.18 12.36 -9.67
N ASP A 220 1.31 11.37 -9.49
CA ASP A 220 -0.14 11.51 -9.55
C ASP A 220 -0.86 11.06 -8.29
N ILE A 221 -1.93 11.79 -7.95
CA ILE A 221 -2.97 11.33 -7.04
C ILE A 221 -4.23 11.06 -7.86
N THR A 222 -4.68 9.81 -7.95
CA THR A 222 -5.82 9.42 -8.82
C THR A 222 -6.81 8.49 -8.12
N ALA A 223 -8.08 8.61 -8.49
CA ALA A 223 -9.16 7.68 -8.14
C ALA A 223 -10.08 7.47 -9.35
N SER A 224 -9.49 7.12 -10.49
CA SER A 224 -10.14 7.05 -11.80
C SER A 224 -10.82 5.70 -12.08
N SER A 225 -11.64 5.64 -13.11
CA SER A 225 -12.21 4.39 -13.63
C SER A 225 -12.07 4.30 -15.15
N GLN A 226 -11.73 3.12 -15.68
CA GLN A 226 -11.65 2.91 -17.14
C GLN A 226 -13.02 2.95 -17.83
N LEU A 227 -14.12 2.86 -17.06
CA LEU A 227 -15.48 3.12 -17.56
C LEU A 227 -15.73 4.61 -17.87
N GLY A 228 -14.80 5.47 -17.48
CA GLY A 228 -14.82 6.91 -17.76
C GLY A 228 -15.12 7.76 -16.53
N ALA A 229 -15.11 9.08 -16.73
CA ALA A 229 -15.18 10.08 -15.66
C ALA A 229 -16.42 9.93 -14.74
N SER A 230 -17.56 9.47 -15.26
CA SER A 230 -18.79 9.26 -14.46
C SER A 230 -18.69 8.13 -13.45
N PHE A 231 -17.68 7.26 -13.59
CA PHE A 231 -17.37 6.17 -12.67
C PHE A 231 -16.11 6.47 -11.86
N SER A 232 -15.52 7.64 -12.00
CA SER A 232 -14.38 8.00 -11.16
C SER A 232 -14.83 8.21 -9.72
N GLY A 233 -13.94 7.83 -8.82
CA GLY A 233 -14.04 8.02 -7.40
C GLY A 233 -13.73 9.46 -6.97
N THR A 234 -13.32 9.61 -5.72
CA THR A 234 -13.10 10.94 -5.11
C THR A 234 -11.68 11.12 -4.65
N VAL A 235 -11.13 12.30 -4.90
CA VAL A 235 -9.85 12.75 -4.34
C VAL A 235 -10.10 14.03 -3.56
N GLU A 236 -9.83 14.00 -2.26
CA GLU A 236 -9.92 15.13 -1.35
C GLU A 236 -8.53 15.44 -0.79
N ILE A 237 -8.04 16.66 -1.03
CA ILE A 237 -6.74 17.12 -0.58
C ILE A 237 -6.91 18.34 0.30
N ASN A 238 -6.60 18.18 1.58
CA ASN A 238 -6.64 19.20 2.61
C ASN A 238 -5.21 19.61 2.98
N ALA A 239 -4.60 20.52 2.19
CA ALA A 239 -3.24 21.01 2.41
C ALA A 239 -3.13 22.53 2.26
N PRO A 240 -2.88 23.30 3.34
CA PRO A 240 -2.78 24.75 3.27
C PRO A 240 -1.53 25.25 2.54
N TYR A 241 -0.47 24.42 2.46
CA TYR A 241 0.74 24.72 1.71
C TYR A 241 0.92 23.70 0.57
N SER A 242 0.32 23.96 -0.58
CA SER A 242 0.59 23.21 -1.81
C SER A 242 1.65 23.93 -2.66
N ASP A 243 2.35 23.18 -3.51
CA ASP A 243 3.38 23.72 -4.40
C ASP A 243 2.85 24.88 -5.27
N PRO A 244 3.44 26.09 -5.19
CA PRO A 244 3.00 27.26 -5.94
C PRO A 244 3.28 27.20 -7.45
N THR A 245 4.02 26.20 -7.94
CA THR A 245 4.33 26.06 -9.38
C THR A 245 3.09 25.87 -10.26
N ASN A 246 1.97 25.44 -9.69
CA ASN A 246 0.68 25.32 -10.40
C ASN A 246 -0.05 26.64 -10.71
N TYR A 247 0.39 27.78 -10.16
CA TYR A 247 -0.26 29.08 -10.43
C TYR A 247 0.32 29.85 -11.62
N LEU A 248 1.37 29.34 -12.28
CA LEU A 248 2.02 30.04 -13.39
C LEU A 248 1.46 29.70 -14.78
N SER A 249 0.46 28.83 -14.90
CA SER A 249 -0.16 28.46 -16.19
C SER A 249 -1.40 29.30 -16.58
N LEU A 250 -1.92 30.15 -15.70
CA LEU A 250 -3.16 30.92 -15.94
C LEU A 250 -2.96 32.41 -16.32
N SER A 251 -1.74 32.85 -16.63
CA SER A 251 -1.48 34.25 -17.03
C SER A 251 -1.07 34.45 -18.50
N GLN A 252 -1.29 33.47 -19.39
CA GLN A 252 -1.09 33.65 -20.83
C GLN A 252 -2.26 33.11 -21.65
N SER A 253 -3.32 33.92 -21.76
CA SER A 253 -4.27 33.88 -22.87
C SER A 253 -4.94 35.24 -23.03
#